data_AF-A0A9W8IV46-F1
#
_entry.id   AF-A0A9W8IV46-F1
#
_cell.length_a   1.000
_cell.length_b   1.000
_cell.length_c   1.000
_cell.angle_alpha   90.00
_cell.angle_beta   90.00
_cell.angle_gamma   90.00
#
_symmetry.space_group_name_H-M   'P 1'
#
loop_
_entity.id
_entity.type
_entity.pdbx_description
1 polymer ?
#
loop_
_entity_poly.entity_id
_entity_poly.type
_entity_poly.pdbx_seq_one_letter_code
_entity_poly.pdbx_strand_id
1 'polypeptide(L)'
;MPNTKTSGSPGMKHLMQGMQVRMVASQVSMRPGSQTLEHAATNVKEELGNSASDLAKTIAGANMTSDSVVDSAGASFIGITTKVASQVPGPIMVLGLTGGIPYIGASAMTVYTARQAGMASMGLLHTMDPGVASTLLDQALNLQVTYGAVMLSFLGALHWGFEMAAYGGHQGYSRLALGTAPMLVAWTSLGMQPMEALAIQWLAFTGLWYADSKATIHGWAPKWYSQYRFYLSILVGVCIIGSLAGTSYFGPVAGHGFLSHELDMLREERKRAIPNKHGMLPGPVEAVPAGPEAEYYTRIHNRSKDQEKTSA
;
A
#
# COMPACT_ATOMS: atom_id res chain seq x y z
N MET A 1 46.90 -44.00 -63.64
CA MET A 1 45.89 -44.90 -63.07
C MET A 1 44.90 -44.09 -62.24
N PRO A 2 43.59 -44.36 -62.34
CA PRO A 2 42.50 -43.50 -61.87
C PRO A 2 41.92 -43.91 -60.50
N ASN A 3 41.19 -43.00 -59.84
CA ASN A 3 39.86 -43.17 -59.21
C ASN A 3 39.64 -42.08 -58.12
N THR A 4 38.80 -41.06 -58.33
CA THR A 4 37.31 -40.98 -58.34
C THR A 4 36.64 -40.84 -56.96
N LYS A 5 35.87 -39.75 -56.86
CA LYS A 5 34.52 -39.59 -56.22
C LYS A 5 34.44 -39.50 -54.68
N THR A 6 34.19 -38.31 -54.13
CA THR A 6 32.89 -37.64 -53.83
C THR A 6 32.06 -38.25 -52.70
N SER A 7 31.93 -37.51 -51.59
CA SER A 7 30.73 -37.33 -50.73
C SER A 7 31.15 -36.33 -49.64
N GLY A 8 30.55 -35.16 -49.40
CA GLY A 8 29.14 -34.81 -49.42
C GLY A 8 28.59 -34.80 -47.98
N SER A 9 28.81 -33.72 -47.21
CA SER A 9 27.88 -33.35 -46.12
C SER A 9 27.98 -31.86 -45.74
N PRO A 10 26.86 -31.17 -45.50
CA PRO A 10 26.77 -29.71 -45.54
C PRO A 10 27.15 -29.05 -44.21
N GLY A 11 27.86 -27.92 -44.33
CA GLY A 11 28.18 -27.04 -43.22
C GLY A 11 26.94 -26.42 -42.57
N MET A 12 26.91 -26.55 -41.24
CA MET A 12 26.80 -25.41 -40.32
C MET A 12 25.67 -24.42 -40.62
N LYS A 13 24.42 -24.90 -40.53
CA LYS A 13 23.22 -24.06 -40.38
C LYS A 13 22.37 -24.61 -39.25
N HIS A 14 22.70 -24.28 -38.00
CA HIS A 14 21.77 -24.29 -36.86
C HIS A 14 22.51 -23.84 -35.58
N LEU A 15 22.79 -22.53 -35.43
CA LEU A 15 23.18 -22.00 -34.12
C LEU A 15 22.98 -20.49 -33.89
N MET A 16 21.99 -19.84 -34.52
CA MET A 16 21.54 -18.52 -34.02
C MET A 16 20.11 -18.24 -34.52
N GLN A 17 19.11 -18.77 -33.82
CA GLN A 17 17.74 -18.24 -33.94
C GLN A 17 16.97 -18.53 -32.67
N GLY A 18 16.81 -17.53 -31.81
CA GLY A 18 16.03 -17.71 -30.59
C GLY A 18 16.21 -16.66 -29.50
N MET A 19 16.34 -15.38 -29.85
CA MET A 19 16.13 -14.30 -28.87
C MET A 19 15.37 -13.14 -29.52
N GLN A 20 14.13 -13.43 -29.91
CA GLN A 20 13.14 -12.41 -30.27
C GLN A 20 12.37 -12.05 -29.00
N VAL A 21 12.81 -10.99 -28.33
CA VAL A 21 12.05 -10.31 -27.29
C VAL A 21 10.77 -9.79 -27.94
N ARG A 22 9.61 -10.36 -27.60
CA ARG A 22 8.31 -9.86 -28.05
C ARG A 22 8.00 -8.52 -27.36
N MET A 23 8.53 -7.43 -27.89
CA MET A 23 7.95 -6.10 -27.71
C MET A 23 6.86 -5.90 -28.76
N VAL A 24 5.69 -6.53 -28.55
CA VAL A 24 4.48 -6.15 -29.29
C VAL A 24 3.69 -5.21 -28.40
N ALA A 25 3.94 -3.92 -28.55
CA ALA A 25 2.97 -2.90 -28.19
C ALA A 25 1.80 -3.05 -29.18
N SER A 26 0.63 -3.46 -28.70
CA SER A 26 -0.60 -3.45 -29.49
C SER A 26 -1.01 -1.99 -29.73
N GLN A 27 -0.51 -1.39 -30.81
CA GLN A 27 -1.10 -0.18 -31.39
C GLN A 27 -2.30 -0.59 -32.25
N VAL A 28 -3.46 -0.82 -31.65
CA VAL A 28 -4.74 -0.79 -32.38
C VAL A 28 -5.85 -0.25 -31.50
N SER A 29 -6.38 0.91 -31.92
CA SER A 29 -7.75 1.39 -31.71
C SER A 29 -8.16 1.85 -30.30
N MET A 30 -8.24 3.18 -30.16
CA MET A 30 -9.19 3.90 -29.30
C MET A 30 -10.63 3.36 -29.47
N ARG A 31 -10.99 2.29 -28.76
CA ARG A 31 -12.37 1.83 -28.59
C ARG A 31 -12.59 1.51 -27.11
N PRO A 32 -13.65 2.06 -26.48
CA PRO A 32 -13.94 1.78 -25.08
C PRO A 32 -14.27 0.29 -24.91
N GLY A 33 -13.57 -0.37 -23.99
CA GLY A 33 -13.86 -1.74 -23.59
C GLY A 33 -15.21 -1.80 -22.88
N SER A 34 -16.04 -2.75 -23.30
CA SER A 34 -17.40 -3.08 -22.81
C SER A 34 -18.52 -2.11 -23.24
N GLN A 35 -19.40 -2.60 -24.12
CA GLN A 35 -20.71 -1.97 -24.37
C GLN A 35 -21.88 -2.82 -23.86
N THR A 36 -21.63 -3.97 -23.21
CA THR A 36 -22.68 -4.76 -22.56
C THR A 36 -22.19 -5.35 -21.24
N LEU A 37 -23.10 -5.44 -20.27
CA LEU A 37 -22.87 -6.02 -18.94
C LEU A 37 -22.42 -7.50 -19.05
N GLU A 38 -22.88 -8.18 -20.09
CA GLU A 38 -22.53 -9.55 -20.44
C GLU A 38 -21.08 -9.69 -20.93
N HIS A 39 -20.58 -8.76 -21.76
CA HIS A 39 -19.17 -8.74 -22.17
C HIS A 39 -18.23 -8.34 -21.04
N ALA A 40 -18.65 -7.44 -20.13
CA ALA A 40 -17.89 -7.13 -18.92
C ALA A 40 -17.80 -8.36 -18.00
N ALA A 41 -18.91 -9.07 -17.78
CA ALA A 41 -18.92 -10.31 -16.99
C ALA A 41 -18.06 -11.41 -17.61
N THR A 42 -18.06 -11.52 -18.95
CA THR A 42 -17.26 -12.52 -19.66
C THR A 42 -15.77 -12.20 -19.58
N ASN A 43 -15.37 -10.94 -19.77
CA ASN A 43 -14.00 -10.48 -19.59
C ASN A 43 -13.52 -10.67 -18.15
N VAL A 44 -14.33 -10.30 -17.15
CA VAL A 44 -13.97 -10.53 -15.73
C VAL A 44 -13.82 -12.02 -15.43
N LYS A 45 -14.68 -12.88 -15.98
CA LYS A 45 -14.58 -14.34 -15.80
C LYS A 45 -13.32 -14.92 -16.46
N GLU A 46 -12.98 -14.48 -17.67
CA GLU A 46 -11.77 -14.91 -18.38
C GLU A 46 -10.49 -14.38 -17.72
N GLU A 47 -10.47 -13.12 -17.32
CA GLU A 47 -9.34 -12.49 -16.62
C GLU A 47 -9.12 -13.11 -15.22
N LEU A 48 -10.18 -13.40 -14.47
CA LEU A 48 -10.11 -14.08 -13.19
C LEU A 48 -9.66 -15.54 -13.34
N GLY A 49 -10.13 -16.23 -14.39
CA GLY A 49 -9.73 -17.60 -14.71
C GLY A 49 -8.24 -17.71 -15.09
N ASN A 50 -7.76 -16.80 -15.94
CA ASN A 50 -6.34 -16.74 -16.29
C ASN A 50 -5.48 -16.35 -15.09
N SER A 51 -5.90 -15.37 -14.29
CA SER A 51 -5.20 -14.95 -13.06
C SER A 51 -5.11 -16.09 -12.04
N ALA A 52 -6.19 -16.86 -11.85
CA ALA A 52 -6.19 -18.03 -10.97
C ALA A 52 -5.27 -19.14 -11.51
N SER A 53 -5.20 -19.34 -12.83
CA SER A 53 -4.30 -20.32 -13.45
C SER A 53 -2.83 -19.92 -13.33
N ASP A 54 -2.50 -18.63 -13.42
CA ASP A 54 -1.14 -18.12 -13.25
C ASP A 54 -0.73 -18.10 -11.78
N LEU A 55 -1.67 -17.83 -10.86
CA LEU A 55 -1.48 -18.08 -9.43
C LEU A 55 -1.21 -19.57 -9.16
N ALA A 56 -1.94 -20.49 -9.80
CA ALA A 56 -1.70 -21.93 -9.67
C ALA A 56 -0.31 -22.35 -10.17
N LYS A 57 0.16 -21.79 -11.30
CA LYS A 57 1.51 -22.06 -11.82
C LYS A 57 2.61 -21.51 -10.91
N THR A 58 2.42 -20.33 -10.31
CA THR A 58 3.39 -19.76 -9.35
C THR A 58 3.46 -20.57 -8.07
N ILE A 59 2.30 -21.06 -7.56
CA ILE A 59 2.24 -22.00 -6.42
C ILE A 59 2.96 -23.32 -6.75
N ALA A 60 2.73 -23.88 -7.95
CA ALA A 60 3.37 -25.11 -8.39
C ALA A 60 4.88 -24.94 -8.65
N GLY A 61 5.29 -23.80 -9.20
CA GLY A 61 6.69 -23.47 -9.46
C GLY A 61 7.53 -23.30 -8.19
N ALA A 62 6.92 -22.90 -7.08
CA ALA A 62 7.60 -22.79 -5.79
C ALA A 62 7.99 -24.15 -5.16
N ASN A 63 7.54 -25.28 -5.72
CA ASN A 63 7.75 -26.63 -5.16
C ASN A 63 8.44 -27.62 -6.12
N MET A 64 9.18 -27.15 -7.14
CA MET A 64 9.88 -28.02 -8.09
C MET A 64 11.11 -28.71 -7.46
N THR A 65 10.86 -29.77 -6.70
CA THR A 65 11.83 -30.86 -6.47
C THR A 65 11.17 -32.17 -6.89
N SER A 66 11.47 -32.60 -8.12
CA SER A 66 11.41 -33.97 -8.67
C SER A 66 10.57 -35.00 -7.90
N ASP A 67 9.24 -34.91 -7.93
CA ASP A 67 8.37 -36.10 -7.75
C ASP A 67 6.94 -35.95 -8.28
N SER A 68 6.72 -35.10 -9.30
CA SER A 68 5.38 -34.82 -9.84
C SER A 68 5.30 -34.96 -11.35
N VAL A 69 5.79 -36.09 -11.88
CA VAL A 69 5.53 -36.51 -13.27
C VAL A 69 4.41 -37.54 -13.29
N VAL A 70 3.31 -37.30 -12.58
CA VAL A 70 2.02 -37.97 -12.82
C VAL A 70 0.91 -36.99 -12.39
N ASP A 71 -0.15 -36.88 -13.18
CA ASP A 71 -1.35 -36.02 -13.02
C ASP A 71 -1.27 -34.54 -13.41
N SER A 72 -1.12 -34.32 -14.72
CA SER A 72 -1.46 -33.06 -15.40
C SER A 72 -2.97 -32.87 -15.69
N ALA A 73 -3.86 -33.61 -15.02
CA ALA A 73 -5.31 -33.59 -15.30
C ALA A 73 -6.12 -33.14 -14.07
N GLY A 74 -6.12 -31.84 -13.76
CA GLY A 74 -7.00 -31.26 -12.74
C GLY A 74 -6.43 -30.10 -11.92
N ALA A 75 -5.72 -29.16 -12.54
CA ALA A 75 -5.14 -27.99 -11.87
C ALA A 75 -6.19 -26.89 -11.54
N SER A 76 -7.26 -27.25 -10.82
CA SER A 76 -8.18 -26.26 -10.27
C SER A 76 -7.61 -25.67 -8.97
N PHE A 77 -7.75 -24.35 -8.78
CA PHE A 77 -7.34 -23.65 -7.55
C PHE A 77 -7.84 -24.35 -6.27
N ILE A 78 -9.07 -24.86 -6.32
CA ILE A 78 -9.68 -25.66 -5.24
C ILE A 78 -8.92 -26.98 -5.01
N GLY A 79 -8.52 -27.69 -6.07
CA GLY A 79 -7.79 -28.95 -5.96
C GLY A 79 -6.40 -28.77 -5.33
N ILE A 80 -5.70 -27.70 -5.68
CA ILE A 80 -4.40 -27.35 -5.09
C ILE A 80 -4.58 -26.97 -3.63
N THR A 81 -5.54 -26.08 -3.33
CA THR A 81 -5.80 -25.61 -1.95
C THR A 81 -6.22 -26.77 -1.03
N THR A 82 -7.05 -27.69 -1.52
CA THR A 82 -7.45 -28.90 -0.77
C THR A 82 -6.26 -29.84 -0.51
N LYS A 83 -5.35 -30.00 -1.48
CA LYS A 83 -4.10 -30.77 -1.29
C LYS A 83 -3.16 -30.12 -0.28
N VAL A 84 -3.08 -28.78 -0.25
CA VAL A 84 -2.29 -28.07 0.77
C VAL A 84 -2.93 -28.23 2.15
N ALA A 85 -4.25 -28.06 2.24
CA ALA A 85 -5.00 -28.18 3.49
C ALA A 85 -4.88 -29.57 4.14
N SER A 86 -4.74 -30.64 3.34
CA SER A 86 -4.55 -32.00 3.88
C SER A 86 -3.14 -32.29 4.37
N GLN A 87 -2.14 -31.52 3.96
CA GLN A 87 -0.73 -31.68 4.37
C GLN A 87 -0.37 -30.90 5.63
N VAL A 88 -1.14 -29.86 5.96
CA VAL A 88 -0.88 -29.02 7.14
C VAL A 88 -1.55 -29.64 8.37
N PRO A 89 -0.86 -29.74 9.53
CA PRO A 89 -1.49 -30.18 10.76
C PRO A 89 -2.70 -29.30 11.13
N GLY A 90 -3.85 -29.92 11.35
CA GLY A 90 -5.14 -29.22 11.58
C GLY A 90 -5.09 -28.09 12.62
N PRO A 91 -4.47 -28.27 13.81
CA PRO A 91 -4.37 -27.20 14.81
C PRO A 91 -3.61 -25.97 14.30
N ILE A 92 -2.54 -26.17 13.51
CA ILE A 92 -1.74 -25.09 12.93
C ILE A 92 -2.55 -24.32 11.89
N MET A 93 -3.33 -25.05 11.07
CA MET A 93 -4.17 -24.42 10.06
C MET A 93 -5.25 -23.52 10.69
N VAL A 94 -5.95 -24.03 11.71
CA VAL A 94 -6.99 -23.26 12.43
C VAL A 94 -6.39 -22.03 13.09
N LEU A 95 -5.26 -22.16 13.79
CA LEU A 95 -4.62 -21.02 14.45
C LEU A 95 -4.15 -19.96 13.46
N GLY A 96 -3.58 -20.38 12.32
CA GLY A 96 -3.17 -19.45 11.27
C GLY A 96 -4.33 -18.66 10.67
N LEU A 97 -5.42 -19.34 10.34
CA LEU A 97 -6.63 -18.68 9.82
C LEU A 97 -7.29 -17.79 10.87
N THR A 98 -7.28 -18.21 12.14
CA THR A 98 -7.76 -17.41 13.27
C THR A 98 -6.93 -16.12 13.43
N GLY A 99 -5.61 -16.21 13.24
CA GLY A 99 -4.73 -15.04 13.17
C GLY A 99 -5.01 -14.10 11.99
N GLY A 100 -5.77 -14.54 10.97
CA GLY A 100 -6.25 -13.67 9.90
C GLY A 100 -7.42 -12.78 10.32
N ILE A 101 -8.15 -13.11 11.39
CA ILE A 101 -9.37 -12.40 11.81
C ILE A 101 -9.10 -10.93 12.13
N PRO A 102 -8.08 -10.57 12.93
CA PRO A 102 -7.80 -9.16 13.23
C PRO A 102 -7.45 -8.35 11.97
N TYR A 103 -6.78 -8.95 10.99
CA TYR A 103 -6.49 -8.29 9.71
C TYR A 103 -7.74 -7.98 8.89
N ILE A 104 -8.64 -8.96 8.77
CA ILE A 104 -9.90 -8.78 8.04
C ILE A 104 -10.74 -7.71 8.74
N GLY A 105 -10.84 -7.78 10.08
CA GLY A 105 -11.57 -6.80 10.88
C GLY A 105 -10.99 -5.39 10.75
N ALA A 106 -9.68 -5.24 10.93
CA ALA A 106 -9.00 -3.96 10.80
C ALA A 106 -9.13 -3.38 9.39
N SER A 107 -8.97 -4.20 8.35
CA SER A 107 -9.11 -3.76 6.96
C SER A 107 -10.53 -3.32 6.64
N ALA A 108 -11.54 -4.10 7.02
CA ALA A 108 -12.93 -3.73 6.83
C ALA A 108 -13.29 -2.44 7.58
N MET A 109 -12.80 -2.30 8.81
CA MET A 109 -12.98 -1.09 9.62
C MET A 109 -12.32 0.12 8.97
N THR A 110 -11.09 -0.01 8.47
CA THR A 110 -10.37 1.04 7.75
C THR A 110 -11.12 1.48 6.50
N VAL A 111 -11.60 0.55 5.67
CA VAL A 111 -12.37 0.89 4.46
C VAL A 111 -13.69 1.59 4.81
N TYR A 112 -14.38 1.10 5.85
CA TYR A 112 -15.64 1.68 6.31
C TYR A 112 -15.47 3.10 6.87
N THR A 113 -14.46 3.30 7.72
CA THR A 113 -14.13 4.60 8.32
C THR A 113 -13.56 5.58 7.28
N ALA A 114 -12.76 5.10 6.33
CA ALA A 114 -12.26 5.92 5.22
C ALA A 114 -13.43 6.47 4.39
N ARG A 115 -14.40 5.63 4.05
CA ARG A 115 -15.61 6.05 3.33
C ARG A 115 -16.43 7.08 4.10
N GLN A 116 -16.63 6.87 5.41
CA GLN A 116 -17.36 7.83 6.23
C GLN A 116 -16.62 9.16 6.37
N ALA A 117 -15.32 9.12 6.62
CA ALA A 117 -14.48 10.32 6.74
C ALA A 117 -14.45 11.11 5.43
N GLY A 118 -14.37 10.43 4.28
CA GLY A 118 -14.48 11.06 2.96
C GLY A 118 -15.82 11.77 2.76
N MET A 119 -16.93 11.07 3.01
CA MET A 119 -18.28 11.65 2.85
C MET A 119 -18.56 12.80 3.83
N ALA A 120 -18.07 12.71 5.07
CA ALA A 120 -18.17 13.78 6.06
C ALA A 120 -17.34 15.01 5.65
N SER A 121 -16.12 14.80 5.13
CA SER A 121 -15.26 15.90 4.65
C SER A 121 -15.84 16.64 3.44
N MET A 122 -16.66 15.98 2.64
CA MET A 122 -17.38 16.58 1.50
C MET A 122 -18.67 17.32 1.93
N GLY A 123 -19.00 17.36 3.23
CA GLY A 123 -20.22 17.99 3.75
C GLY A 123 -21.52 17.24 3.40
N LEU A 124 -21.41 15.99 2.92
CA LEU A 124 -22.56 15.19 2.46
C LEU A 124 -23.22 14.40 3.60
N LEU A 125 -22.56 14.27 4.75
CA LEU A 125 -23.10 13.61 5.94
C LEU A 125 -23.09 14.59 7.11
N HIS A 126 -24.27 14.82 7.72
CA HIS A 126 -24.42 15.60 8.95
C HIS A 126 -24.40 14.73 10.23
N THR A 127 -24.22 13.42 10.10
CA THR A 127 -24.35 12.46 11.22
C THR A 127 -23.07 12.25 12.02
N MET A 128 -21.91 12.65 11.48
CA MET A 128 -20.61 12.42 12.13
C MET A 128 -19.67 13.60 11.90
N ASP A 129 -19.05 14.07 12.99
CA ASP A 129 -18.00 15.08 12.94
C ASP A 129 -16.78 14.53 12.16
N PRO A 130 -16.28 15.25 11.14
CA PRO A 130 -15.07 14.88 10.40
C PRO A 130 -13.86 14.57 11.30
N GLY A 131 -13.74 15.27 12.44
CA GLY A 131 -12.69 15.02 13.44
C GLY A 131 -12.75 13.60 13.97
N VAL A 132 -13.89 13.19 14.51
CA VAL A 132 -14.08 11.84 15.04
C VAL A 132 -13.85 10.78 13.97
N ALA A 133 -14.37 10.98 12.75
CA ALA A 133 -14.20 10.01 11.67
C ALA A 133 -12.72 9.80 11.29
N SER A 134 -11.93 10.88 11.26
CA SER A 134 -10.49 10.81 10.98
C SER A 134 -9.70 10.11 12.10
N THR A 135 -10.05 10.36 13.37
CA THR A 135 -9.39 9.69 14.50
C THR A 135 -9.68 8.18 14.53
N LEU A 136 -10.90 7.77 14.20
CA LEU A 136 -11.26 6.35 14.11
C LEU A 136 -10.52 5.65 12.96
N LEU A 137 -10.34 6.33 11.83
CA LEU A 137 -9.55 5.82 10.71
C LEU A 137 -8.09 5.61 11.11
N ASP A 138 -7.49 6.60 11.78
CA ASP A 138 -6.10 6.51 12.25
C ASP A 138 -5.92 5.39 13.28
N GLN A 139 -6.87 5.23 14.21
CA GLN A 139 -6.85 4.12 15.18
C GLN A 139 -6.96 2.76 14.49
N ALA A 140 -7.82 2.62 13.46
CA ALA A 140 -7.96 1.37 12.72
C ALA A 140 -6.66 1.00 11.99
N LEU A 141 -6.00 1.99 11.36
CA LEU A 141 -4.70 1.80 10.69
C LEU A 141 -3.60 1.43 11.70
N ASN A 142 -3.51 2.14 12.83
CA ASN A 142 -2.54 1.85 13.88
C ASN A 142 -2.74 0.45 14.49
N LEU A 143 -4.00 0.01 14.66
CA LEU A 143 -4.30 -1.35 15.11
C LEU A 143 -3.76 -2.39 14.12
N GLN A 144 -3.94 -2.16 12.82
CA GLN A 144 -3.42 -3.05 11.79
C GLN A 144 -1.88 -3.08 11.76
N VAL A 145 -1.23 -1.92 11.89
CA VAL A 145 0.24 -1.79 11.95
C VAL A 145 0.82 -2.50 13.17
N THR A 146 0.24 -2.28 14.35
CA THR A 146 0.70 -2.92 15.58
C THR A 146 0.51 -4.44 15.53
N TYR A 147 -0.64 -4.90 15.04
CA TYR A 147 -0.87 -6.33 14.82
C TYR A 147 0.10 -6.93 13.81
N GLY A 148 0.40 -6.21 12.72
CA GLY A 148 1.37 -6.66 11.73
C GLY A 148 2.78 -6.77 12.25
N ALA A 149 3.20 -5.85 13.12
CA ALA A 149 4.49 -5.93 13.79
C ALA A 149 4.59 -7.15 14.72
N VAL A 150 3.53 -7.44 15.48
CA VAL A 150 3.45 -8.64 16.34
C VAL A 150 3.55 -9.90 15.49
N MET A 151 2.81 -9.98 14.38
CA MET A 151 2.84 -11.13 13.48
C MET A 151 4.21 -11.34 12.85
N LEU A 152 4.82 -10.31 12.26
CA LEU A 152 6.17 -10.40 11.67
C LEU A 152 7.21 -10.90 12.68
N SER A 153 7.14 -10.43 13.93
CA SER A 153 8.03 -10.87 15.00
C SER A 153 7.80 -12.35 15.36
N PHE A 154 6.53 -12.76 15.49
CA PHE A 154 6.16 -14.16 15.75
C PHE A 154 6.65 -15.11 14.65
N LEU A 155 6.49 -14.70 13.39
CA LEU A 155 6.91 -15.49 12.23
C LEU A 155 8.43 -15.59 12.13
N GLY A 156 9.15 -14.51 12.45
CA GLY A 156 10.61 -14.54 12.58
C GLY A 156 11.07 -15.53 13.65
N ALA A 157 10.38 -15.57 14.80
CA ALA A 157 10.69 -16.49 15.89
C ALA A 157 10.50 -17.98 15.51
N LEU A 158 9.71 -18.30 14.48
CA LEU A 158 9.60 -19.69 13.99
C LEU A 158 10.94 -20.24 13.49
N HIS A 159 11.78 -19.40 12.86
CA HIS A 159 13.12 -19.80 12.42
C HIS A 159 14.06 -20.12 13.57
N TRP A 160 13.92 -19.39 14.68
CA TRP A 160 14.63 -19.70 15.92
C TRP A 160 14.13 -21.03 16.48
N GLY A 161 12.82 -21.27 16.45
CA GLY A 161 12.21 -22.55 16.81
C GLY A 161 12.76 -23.72 16.00
N PHE A 162 12.87 -23.58 14.67
CA PHE A 162 13.43 -24.61 13.80
C PHE A 162 14.92 -24.87 14.07
N GLU A 163 15.70 -23.82 14.35
CA GLU A 163 17.11 -23.97 14.75
C GLU A 163 17.26 -24.70 16.09
N MET A 164 16.48 -24.31 17.10
CA MET A 164 16.50 -24.95 18.43
C MET A 164 16.03 -26.42 18.37
N ALA A 165 15.09 -26.73 17.49
CA ALA A 165 14.63 -28.09 17.24
C ALA A 165 15.58 -28.91 16.34
N ALA A 166 16.69 -28.33 15.88
CA ALA A 166 17.63 -28.93 14.93
C ALA A 166 16.95 -29.42 13.63
N TYR A 167 15.83 -28.80 13.23
CA TYR A 167 15.08 -29.21 12.04
C TYR A 167 15.89 -28.88 10.78
N GLY A 168 16.15 -29.88 9.94
CA GLY A 168 17.01 -29.71 8.76
C GLY A 168 18.47 -29.42 9.12
N GLY A 169 18.92 -29.81 10.32
CA GLY A 169 20.28 -29.56 10.83
C GLY A 169 20.51 -28.15 11.36
N HIS A 170 21.64 -27.96 12.06
CA HIS A 170 22.05 -26.68 12.62
C HIS A 170 22.65 -25.77 11.55
N GLN A 171 22.04 -24.62 11.33
CA GLN A 171 22.52 -23.60 10.38
C GLN A 171 23.14 -22.40 11.11
N GLY A 172 23.04 -22.39 12.44
CA GLY A 172 23.63 -21.40 13.32
C GLY A 172 23.12 -19.99 13.08
N TYR A 173 24.03 -19.01 13.09
CA TYR A 173 23.70 -17.59 13.01
C TYR A 173 22.94 -17.18 11.74
N SER A 174 23.09 -17.91 10.63
CA SER A 174 22.43 -17.56 9.38
C SER A 174 20.90 -17.65 9.49
N ARG A 175 20.38 -18.73 10.10
CA ARG A 175 18.95 -18.94 10.31
C ARG A 175 18.42 -18.06 11.45
N LEU A 176 19.21 -17.85 12.50
CA LEU A 176 18.84 -16.92 13.58
C LEU A 176 18.72 -15.47 13.07
N ALA A 177 19.64 -15.04 12.20
CA ALA A 177 19.57 -13.73 11.55
C ALA A 177 18.33 -13.61 10.65
N LEU A 178 17.99 -14.67 9.90
CA LEU A 178 16.77 -14.73 9.10
C LEU A 178 15.52 -14.55 9.96
N GLY A 179 15.47 -15.17 11.14
CA GLY A 179 14.37 -14.97 12.10
C GLY A 179 14.36 -13.60 12.79
N THR A 180 15.51 -12.96 12.94
CA THR A 180 15.63 -11.64 13.61
C THR A 180 15.30 -10.48 12.67
N ALA A 181 15.63 -10.61 11.38
CA ALA A 181 15.38 -9.58 10.37
C ALA A 181 13.92 -9.06 10.33
N PRO A 182 12.88 -9.91 10.26
CA PRO A 182 11.50 -9.43 10.25
C PRO A 182 11.08 -8.76 11.56
N MET A 183 11.65 -9.15 12.71
CA MET A 183 11.40 -8.49 14.00
C MET A 183 11.96 -7.05 13.99
N LEU A 184 13.16 -6.83 13.43
CA LEU A 184 13.73 -5.48 13.34
C LEU A 184 12.93 -4.58 12.40
N VAL A 185 12.48 -5.13 11.26
CA VAL A 185 11.60 -4.39 10.33
C VAL A 185 10.25 -4.09 10.98
N ALA A 186 9.68 -5.04 11.72
CA ALA A 186 8.46 -4.84 12.48
C ALA A 186 8.61 -3.71 13.50
N TRP A 187 9.67 -3.74 14.31
CA TRP A 187 9.90 -2.72 15.33
C TRP A 187 10.10 -1.33 14.73
N THR A 188 10.91 -1.21 13.67
CA THR A 188 11.12 0.07 12.98
C THR A 188 9.85 0.62 12.36
N SER A 189 8.98 -0.25 11.80
CA SER A 189 7.70 0.17 11.22
C SER A 189 6.73 0.81 12.22
N LEU A 190 6.85 0.50 13.52
CA LEU A 190 6.00 1.11 14.56
C LEU A 190 6.28 2.60 14.78
N GLY A 191 7.45 3.10 14.36
CA GLY A 191 7.81 4.52 14.45
C GLY A 191 7.39 5.35 13.24
N MET A 192 6.75 4.74 12.24
CA MET A 192 6.42 5.38 10.96
C MET A 192 4.95 5.80 10.91
N GLN A 193 4.60 6.65 9.93
CA GLN A 193 3.19 6.96 9.68
C GLN A 193 2.45 5.69 9.23
N PRO A 194 1.17 5.50 9.59
CA PRO A 194 0.52 4.20 9.41
C PRO A 194 0.50 3.69 7.96
N MET A 195 0.36 4.59 6.98
CA MET A 195 0.38 4.23 5.56
C MET A 195 1.75 3.71 5.11
N GLU A 196 2.83 4.37 5.52
CA GLU A 196 4.21 3.96 5.21
C GLU A 196 4.56 2.67 5.94
N ALA A 197 4.16 2.57 7.21
CA ALA A 197 4.33 1.37 8.02
C ALA A 197 3.67 0.15 7.37
N LEU A 198 2.42 0.27 6.93
CA LEU A 198 1.70 -0.80 6.23
C LEU A 198 2.37 -1.20 4.91
N ALA A 199 2.88 -0.24 4.13
CA ALA A 199 3.59 -0.54 2.89
C ALA A 199 4.89 -1.32 3.15
N ILE A 200 5.67 -0.91 4.16
CA ILE A 200 6.90 -1.60 4.55
C ILE A 200 6.61 -2.98 5.13
N GLN A 201 5.58 -3.11 5.98
CA GLN A 201 5.16 -4.39 6.52
C GLN A 201 4.67 -5.34 5.42
N TRP A 202 3.96 -4.85 4.40
CA TRP A 202 3.58 -5.65 3.24
C TRP A 202 4.81 -6.20 2.50
N LEU A 203 5.81 -5.35 2.24
CA LEU A 203 7.08 -5.79 1.66
C LEU A 203 7.80 -6.79 2.56
N ALA A 204 7.79 -6.57 3.88
CA ALA A 204 8.39 -7.47 4.85
C ALA A 204 7.70 -8.85 4.88
N PHE A 205 6.37 -8.91 4.83
CA PHE A 205 5.63 -10.17 4.72
C PHE A 205 5.96 -10.93 3.44
N THR A 206 6.01 -10.22 2.30
CA THR A 206 6.37 -10.82 1.01
C THR A 206 7.83 -11.30 1.01
N GLY A 207 8.75 -10.50 1.54
CA GLY A 207 10.16 -10.86 1.68
C GLY A 207 10.38 -12.04 2.61
N LEU A 208 9.65 -12.09 3.73
CA LEU A 208 9.70 -13.19 4.68
C LEU A 208 9.13 -14.48 4.06
N TRP A 209 8.02 -14.40 3.33
CA TRP A 209 7.50 -15.54 2.58
C TRP A 209 8.53 -16.07 1.56
N TYR A 210 9.23 -15.18 0.86
CA TYR A 210 10.28 -15.59 -0.08
C TYR A 210 11.46 -16.26 0.64
N ALA A 211 11.86 -15.75 1.80
CA ALA A 211 12.87 -16.36 2.65
C ALA A 211 12.41 -17.74 3.18
N ASP A 212 11.15 -17.87 3.59
CA ASP A 212 10.52 -19.13 4.00
C ASP A 212 10.52 -20.16 2.87
N SER A 213 10.19 -19.72 1.65
CA SER A 213 10.22 -20.59 0.46
C SER A 213 11.64 -21.09 0.17
N LYS A 214 12.64 -20.21 0.22
CA LYS A 214 14.04 -20.62 0.12
C LYS A 214 14.44 -21.58 1.24
N ALA A 215 14.07 -21.31 2.48
CA ALA A 215 14.36 -22.17 3.61
C ALA A 215 13.76 -23.57 3.41
N THR A 216 12.52 -23.67 2.92
CA THR A 216 11.89 -24.95 2.58
C THR A 216 12.63 -25.68 1.46
N ILE A 217 13.07 -24.97 0.40
CA ILE A 217 13.85 -25.58 -0.70
C ILE A 217 15.19 -26.15 -0.22
N HIS A 218 15.85 -25.46 0.73
CA HIS A 218 17.10 -25.94 1.35
C HIS A 218 16.87 -27.04 2.42
N GLY A 219 15.62 -27.45 2.66
CA GLY A 219 15.27 -28.46 3.66
C GLY A 219 15.33 -27.96 5.11
N TRP A 220 15.37 -26.64 5.33
CA TRP A 220 15.43 -26.01 6.64
C TRP A 220 14.08 -25.88 7.33
N ALA A 221 13.00 -26.03 6.57
CA ALA A 221 11.62 -26.00 7.04
C ALA A 221 10.79 -27.10 6.35
N PRO A 222 9.68 -27.56 6.95
CA PRO A 222 8.83 -28.57 6.36
C PRO A 222 8.30 -28.17 4.96
N LYS A 223 8.09 -29.15 4.08
CA LYS A 223 7.61 -28.89 2.69
C LYS A 223 6.27 -28.15 2.65
N TRP A 224 5.35 -28.49 3.56
CA TRP A 224 4.04 -27.84 3.66
C TRP A 224 4.12 -26.38 4.15
N TYR A 225 5.21 -25.99 4.82
CA TYR A 225 5.34 -24.69 5.47
C TYR A 225 5.30 -23.54 4.47
N SER A 226 6.06 -23.62 3.37
CA SER A 226 6.10 -22.56 2.34
C SER A 226 4.73 -22.35 1.68
N GLN A 227 3.98 -23.42 1.41
CA GLN A 227 2.65 -23.31 0.80
C GLN A 227 1.64 -22.72 1.77
N TYR A 228 1.60 -23.22 3.00
CA TYR A 228 0.78 -22.66 4.06
C TYR A 228 1.05 -21.16 4.26
N ARG A 229 2.33 -20.78 4.28
CA ARG A 229 2.76 -19.40 4.45
C ARG A 229 2.37 -18.50 3.28
N PHE A 230 2.39 -19.02 2.05
CA PHE A 230 1.93 -18.31 0.86
C PHE A 230 0.48 -17.85 1.00
N TYR A 231 -0.44 -18.77 1.34
CA TYR A 231 -1.86 -18.46 1.47
C TYR A 231 -2.13 -17.43 2.57
N LEU A 232 -1.48 -17.56 3.73
CA LEU A 232 -1.61 -16.58 4.80
C LEU A 232 -1.03 -15.22 4.42
N SER A 233 0.09 -15.19 3.69
CA SER A 233 0.70 -13.93 3.25
C SER A 233 -0.15 -13.24 2.18
N ILE A 234 -0.83 -13.98 1.31
CA ILE A 234 -1.83 -13.42 0.40
C ILE A 234 -3.00 -12.82 1.18
N LEU A 235 -3.56 -13.56 2.14
CA LEU A 235 -4.68 -13.07 2.94
C LEU A 235 -4.33 -11.74 3.63
N VAL A 236 -3.19 -11.71 4.33
CA VAL A 236 -2.69 -10.51 5.00
C VAL A 236 -2.39 -9.42 3.98
N GLY A 237 -1.74 -9.75 2.86
CA GLY A 237 -1.38 -8.81 1.82
C GLY A 237 -2.58 -8.13 1.18
N VAL A 238 -3.65 -8.89 0.90
CA VAL A 238 -4.92 -8.35 0.40
C VAL A 238 -5.57 -7.42 1.42
N CYS A 239 -5.54 -7.77 2.71
CA CYS A 239 -6.06 -6.89 3.77
C CYS A 239 -5.26 -5.57 3.86
N ILE A 240 -3.93 -5.63 3.78
CA ILE A 240 -3.08 -4.43 3.80
C ILE A 240 -3.32 -3.57 2.56
N ILE A 241 -3.27 -4.16 1.36
CA ILE A 241 -3.53 -3.46 0.10
C ILE A 241 -4.94 -2.86 0.08
N GLY A 242 -5.95 -3.60 0.55
CA GLY A 242 -7.32 -3.11 0.65
C GLY A 242 -7.45 -1.91 1.58
N SER A 243 -6.66 -1.87 2.65
CA SER A 243 -6.63 -0.74 3.60
C SER A 243 -5.93 0.48 2.99
N LEU A 244 -4.81 0.29 2.29
CA LEU A 244 -4.10 1.32 1.56
C LEU A 244 -4.94 1.89 0.39
N ALA A 245 -5.60 1.02 -0.37
CA ALA A 245 -6.46 1.41 -1.47
C ALA A 245 -7.73 2.11 -0.98
N GLY A 246 -8.33 1.60 0.10
CA GLY A 246 -9.53 2.19 0.72
C GLY A 246 -9.27 3.59 1.24
N THR A 247 -8.15 3.79 1.94
CA THR A 247 -7.72 5.12 2.39
C THR A 247 -7.34 6.02 1.22
N SER A 248 -6.66 5.52 0.19
CA SER A 248 -6.30 6.33 -0.97
C SER A 248 -7.50 6.75 -1.82
N TYR A 249 -8.53 5.90 -1.94
CA TYR A 249 -9.68 6.15 -2.80
C TYR A 249 -10.81 6.89 -2.08
N PHE A 250 -11.10 6.50 -0.83
CA PHE A 250 -12.20 7.06 -0.05
C PHE A 250 -11.75 8.01 1.05
N GLY A 251 -10.49 7.93 1.49
CA GLY A 251 -10.02 8.71 2.62
C GLY A 251 -10.02 10.21 2.33
N PRO A 252 -10.22 11.04 3.36
CA PRO A 252 -10.04 12.48 3.24
C PRO A 252 -8.56 12.71 2.95
N VAL A 253 -8.21 12.93 1.69
CA VAL A 253 -6.83 13.18 1.27
C VAL A 253 -6.24 14.25 2.18
N ALA A 254 -5.16 13.89 2.89
CA ALA A 254 -4.47 14.71 3.89
C ALA A 254 -3.96 16.07 3.36
N GLY A 255 -4.13 16.34 2.06
CA GLY A 255 -3.78 17.60 1.40
C GLY A 255 -4.89 18.65 1.28
N HIS A 256 -6.18 18.34 1.52
CA HIS A 256 -7.25 19.32 1.21
C HIS A 256 -8.39 19.51 2.21
N GLY A 257 -8.48 18.74 3.30
CA GLY A 257 -9.56 18.88 4.28
C GLY A 257 -9.16 19.54 5.60
N PHE A 258 -8.25 18.91 6.34
CA PHE A 258 -8.03 19.25 7.75
C PHE A 258 -7.06 20.42 7.95
N LEU A 259 -5.83 20.33 7.41
CA LEU A 259 -4.86 21.42 7.51
C LEU A 259 -5.31 22.66 6.74
N SER A 260 -5.95 22.52 5.59
CA SER A 260 -6.51 23.66 4.86
C SER A 260 -7.61 24.35 5.65
N HIS A 261 -8.57 23.61 6.24
CA HIS A 261 -9.64 24.21 7.03
C HIS A 261 -9.11 24.85 8.33
N GLU A 262 -8.19 24.21 9.04
CA GLU A 262 -7.55 24.84 10.21
C GLU A 262 -6.72 26.06 9.81
N LEU A 263 -5.96 25.99 8.71
CA LEU A 263 -5.22 27.15 8.19
C LEU A 263 -6.16 28.26 7.70
N ASP A 264 -7.31 27.91 7.13
CA ASP A 264 -8.31 28.87 6.66
C ASP A 264 -9.05 29.50 7.84
N MET A 265 -9.39 28.73 8.89
CA MET A 265 -9.87 29.27 10.16
C MET A 265 -8.83 30.19 10.81
N LEU A 266 -7.56 29.76 10.90
CA LEU A 266 -6.47 30.57 11.44
C LEU A 266 -6.22 31.82 10.58
N ARG A 267 -6.38 31.75 9.26
CA ARG A 267 -6.32 32.90 8.35
C ARG A 267 -7.51 33.82 8.55
N GLU A 268 -8.70 33.29 8.80
CA GLU A 268 -9.89 34.09 9.10
C GLU A 268 -9.79 34.77 10.46
N GLU A 269 -9.37 34.06 11.50
CA GLU A 269 -9.08 34.64 12.81
C GLU A 269 -7.99 35.70 12.69
N ARG A 270 -6.90 35.43 11.95
CA ARG A 270 -5.87 36.42 11.68
C ARG A 270 -6.40 37.62 10.90
N LYS A 271 -7.27 37.43 9.89
CA LYS A 271 -7.92 38.54 9.17
C LYS A 271 -8.80 39.38 10.09
N ARG A 272 -9.52 38.76 11.03
CA ARG A 272 -10.34 39.46 12.04
C ARG A 272 -9.47 40.19 13.08
N ALA A 273 -8.29 39.63 13.40
CA ALA A 273 -7.36 40.18 14.38
C ALA A 273 -6.35 41.18 13.79
N ILE A 274 -6.22 41.30 12.46
CA ILE A 274 -5.42 42.34 11.83
C ILE A 274 -6.19 43.67 11.95
N PRO A 275 -5.74 44.64 12.78
CA PRO A 275 -6.32 45.97 12.75
C PRO A 275 -6.09 46.59 11.36
N ASN A 276 -7.09 47.29 10.82
CA ASN A 276 -7.01 47.98 9.54
C ASN A 276 -5.77 48.87 9.49
N LYS A 277 -4.71 48.45 8.79
CA LYS A 277 -3.44 49.19 8.73
C LYS A 277 -3.47 50.36 7.74
N HIS A 278 -4.43 50.42 6.83
CA HIS A 278 -4.61 51.54 5.91
C HIS A 278 -6.10 51.74 5.64
N GLY A 279 -6.67 52.82 6.16
CA GLY A 279 -8.06 53.19 5.98
C GLY A 279 -8.42 54.36 6.88
N MET A 280 -9.24 55.27 6.37
CA MET A 280 -9.76 56.45 7.07
C MET A 280 -10.22 56.07 8.49
N LEU A 281 -9.55 56.57 9.52
CA LEU A 281 -10.08 56.54 10.88
C LEU A 281 -11.15 57.64 10.96
N PRO A 282 -12.44 57.32 11.14
CA PRO A 282 -13.46 58.35 11.29
C PRO A 282 -13.18 59.11 12.59
N GLY A 283 -12.82 60.39 12.46
CA GLY A 283 -12.49 61.24 13.59
C GLY A 283 -12.26 62.69 13.13
N PRO A 284 -12.18 63.64 14.08
CA PRO A 284 -11.97 65.04 13.76
C PRO A 284 -10.54 65.35 13.28
N VAL A 285 -9.61 64.37 13.31
CA VAL A 285 -8.20 64.56 13.01
C VAL A 285 -7.85 63.81 11.72
N GLU A 286 -7.29 64.53 10.74
CA GLU A 286 -6.87 64.01 9.44
C GLU A 286 -5.36 64.20 9.26
N ALA A 287 -4.72 63.23 8.59
CA ALA A 287 -3.31 63.28 8.25
C ALA A 287 -3.17 63.53 6.74
N VAL A 288 -2.66 64.69 6.37
CA VAL A 288 -2.49 65.13 4.97
C VAL A 288 -0.99 65.22 4.66
N PRO A 289 -0.55 64.82 3.46
CA PRO A 289 0.84 64.99 3.03
C PRO A 289 1.25 66.45 3.13
N ALA A 290 2.41 66.71 3.74
CA ALA A 290 2.89 68.07 3.91
C ALA A 290 3.44 68.63 2.57
N GLY A 291 3.34 69.96 2.39
CA GLY A 291 3.85 70.65 1.21
C GLY A 291 5.38 70.64 1.12
N PRO A 292 5.97 71.02 -0.02
CA PRO A 292 7.39 70.88 -0.33
C PRO A 292 8.34 71.68 0.59
N GLU A 293 7.81 72.63 1.37
CA GLU A 293 8.56 73.51 2.28
C GLU A 293 8.54 73.01 3.74
N ALA A 294 7.96 71.85 4.03
CA ALA A 294 7.80 71.34 5.40
C ALA A 294 8.91 70.36 5.82
N GLU A 295 9.41 70.51 7.05
CA GLU A 295 10.44 69.63 7.63
C GLU A 295 9.97 68.18 7.90
N TYR A 296 8.65 67.93 7.85
CA TYR A 296 8.06 66.61 8.12
C TYR A 296 7.13 66.19 6.98
N TYR A 297 7.13 64.89 6.68
CA TYR A 297 6.38 64.32 5.55
C TYR A 297 4.85 64.34 5.70
N THR A 298 4.33 64.43 6.93
CA THR A 298 2.89 64.35 7.21
C THR A 298 2.48 65.45 8.18
N ARG A 299 1.43 66.20 7.85
CA ARG A 299 0.79 67.17 8.75
C ARG A 299 -0.51 66.59 9.28
N ILE A 300 -0.66 66.61 10.61
CA ILE A 300 -1.89 66.22 11.30
C ILE A 300 -2.69 67.51 11.57
N HIS A 301 -3.93 67.61 11.09
CA HIS A 301 -4.80 68.75 11.36
C HIS A 301 -6.19 68.33 11.84
N ASN A 302 -6.83 69.19 12.63
CA ASN A 302 -8.16 68.94 13.19
C ASN A 302 -9.22 69.66 12.35
N ARG A 303 -10.03 68.88 11.62
CA ARG A 303 -11.05 69.33 10.68
C ARG A 303 -12.11 70.24 11.31
N SER A 304 -12.39 70.11 12.62
CA SER A 304 -13.39 70.96 13.28
C SER A 304 -12.90 72.40 13.52
N LYS A 305 -11.59 72.59 13.76
CA LYS A 305 -11.01 73.92 14.00
C LYS A 305 -10.81 74.73 12.72
N ASP A 306 -10.64 74.07 11.58
CA ASP A 306 -10.46 74.76 10.29
C ASP A 306 -11.78 75.26 9.69
N GLN A 307 -12.91 74.58 9.97
CA GLN A 307 -14.23 75.05 9.56
C GLN A 307 -14.64 76.35 10.28
N GLU A 308 -14.29 76.49 11.57
CA GLU A 308 -14.51 77.72 12.35
C GLU A 308 -13.71 78.92 11.84
N LYS A 309 -12.49 78.70 11.32
CA LYS A 309 -11.66 79.78 10.75
C LYS A 309 -12.07 80.24 9.36
N THR A 310 -12.84 79.41 8.63
CA THR A 310 -13.26 79.73 7.26
C THR A 310 -14.67 80.37 7.23
N SER A 311 -15.36 80.42 8.37
CA SER A 311 -16.71 80.98 8.51
C SER A 311 -16.77 82.30 9.31
N ALA A 312 -15.61 82.90 9.59
CA ALA A 312 -15.43 84.26 10.09
C ALA A 312 -14.75 85.12 9.01
#